data_AF-A0A451BKD7-F1
#
_entry.id   AF-A0A451BKD7-F1
#
_cell.length_a   1.000
_cell.length_b   1.000
_cell.length_c   1.000
_cell.angle_alpha   90.00
_cell.angle_beta   90.00
_cell.angle_gamma   90.00
#
_symmetry.space_group_name_H-M   'P 1'
#
loop_
_entity.id
_entity.type
_entity.pdbx_description
1 polymer ?
#
loop_
_entity_poly.entity_id
_entity_poly.type
_entity_poly.pdbx_seq_one_letter_code
_entity_poly.pdbx_strand_id
1 'polypeptide(L)'
;MNACLGAIHPKPMDAVGFLCKIIESNGSWGRMKSNTDNLKRCIRTLEASLEKLQGSDPAGIEYEIYRNATVKGFELTLETAGKLLRRTLRSYFASNRAVDELGFKDLFRHAAKHGLISVEAVERWFAYRDNRNTTAHDYGERFAEQTLQLLPGFISDTKRLRERLDHVDA
;
A
#
# COMPACT_ATOMS: atom_id res chain seq x y z
N MET A 1 0.71 -70.28 10.88
CA MET A 1 -0.27 -69.38 11.51
C MET A 1 0.40 -68.02 11.69
N ASN A 2 -0.12 -66.99 11.02
CA ASN A 2 -0.09 -65.53 11.26
C ASN A 2 1.10 -64.88 11.99
N ALA A 3 1.62 -63.71 11.61
CA ALA A 3 1.24 -62.72 10.60
C ALA A 3 2.47 -61.85 10.28
N CYS A 4 2.60 -61.42 9.01
CA CYS A 4 3.61 -60.48 8.55
C CYS A 4 3.54 -59.15 9.34
N LEU A 5 4.63 -58.76 9.98
CA LEU A 5 4.89 -57.39 10.42
C LEU A 5 5.04 -56.51 9.19
N GLY A 6 3.96 -55.86 8.76
CA GLY A 6 4.00 -54.84 7.73
C GLY A 6 4.79 -53.64 8.22
N ALA A 7 6.01 -53.47 7.73
CA ALA A 7 6.75 -52.23 7.90
C ALA A 7 5.96 -51.09 7.24
N ILE A 8 5.43 -50.19 8.06
CA ILE A 8 4.81 -48.95 7.60
C ILE A 8 5.97 -48.06 7.11
N HIS A 9 6.34 -48.21 5.85
CA HIS A 9 7.16 -47.21 5.18
C HIS A 9 6.32 -45.92 5.07
N PRO A 10 6.81 -44.77 5.56
CA PRO A 10 6.13 -43.51 5.34
C PRO A 10 6.06 -43.26 3.82
N LYS A 11 4.84 -43.08 3.29
CA LYS A 11 4.67 -42.74 1.87
C LYS A 11 5.39 -41.43 1.58
N PRO A 12 6.06 -41.29 0.42
CA PRO A 12 6.67 -40.04 0.03
C PRO A 12 5.59 -38.96 -0.01
N MET A 13 5.86 -37.86 0.68
CA MET A 13 4.96 -36.72 0.76
C MET A 13 4.80 -36.14 -0.66
N ASP A 14 3.57 -36.01 -1.14
CA ASP A 14 3.31 -35.36 -2.42
C ASP A 14 3.54 -33.84 -2.29
N ALA A 15 3.59 -33.15 -3.44
CA ALA A 15 3.86 -31.71 -3.47
C ALA A 15 2.84 -30.91 -2.63
N VAL A 16 1.62 -31.42 -2.49
CA VAL A 16 0.55 -30.82 -1.66
C VAL A 16 0.85 -30.99 -0.17
N GLY A 17 1.28 -32.18 0.25
CA GLY A 17 1.70 -32.43 1.63
C GLY A 17 2.94 -31.62 2.03
N PHE A 18 3.89 -31.43 1.11
CA PHE A 18 5.06 -30.59 1.34
C PHE A 18 4.67 -29.10 1.49
N LEU A 19 3.72 -28.63 0.68
CA LEU A 19 3.16 -27.28 0.80
C LEU A 19 2.36 -27.08 2.09
N CYS A 20 1.52 -28.04 2.51
CA CYS A 20 0.81 -27.96 3.79
C CYS A 20 1.78 -27.91 4.98
N LYS A 21 2.86 -28.71 4.96
CA LYS A 21 3.85 -28.70 6.04
C LYS A 21 4.72 -27.43 6.05
N ILE A 22 4.97 -26.81 4.89
CA ILE A 22 5.57 -25.46 4.79
C ILE A 22 4.61 -24.40 5.36
N ILE A 23 3.31 -24.52 5.12
CA ILE A 23 2.31 -23.59 5.67
C ILE A 23 2.20 -23.76 7.20
N GLU A 24 2.22 -24.99 7.70
CA GLU A 24 2.12 -25.30 9.14
C GLU A 24 3.41 -24.98 9.92
N SER A 25 4.59 -25.23 9.36
CA SER A 25 5.88 -24.91 10.03
C SER A 25 6.21 -23.42 10.05
N ASN A 26 5.55 -22.61 9.22
CA ASN A 26 5.62 -21.14 9.24
C ASN A 26 4.46 -20.50 10.04
N GLY A 27 3.58 -21.31 10.63
CA GLY A 27 2.38 -20.88 11.33
C GLY A 27 2.59 -20.65 12.83
N SER A 28 3.32 -19.60 13.21
CA SER A 28 3.08 -18.93 14.49
C SER A 28 1.82 -18.07 14.33
N TRP A 29 0.70 -18.51 14.89
CA TRP A 29 -0.46 -17.64 15.10
C TRP A 29 -0.13 -16.65 16.23
N GLY A 30 0.53 -15.56 15.87
CA GLY A 30 0.90 -14.47 16.76
C GLY A 30 1.42 -13.26 15.98
N ARG A 31 0.61 -12.20 15.91
CA ARG A 31 0.92 -10.86 15.33
C ARG A 31 1.15 -10.85 13.81
N MET A 32 0.15 -10.35 13.06
CA MET A 32 0.23 -10.07 11.63
C MET A 32 1.37 -9.05 11.37
N LYS A 33 2.49 -9.48 10.77
CA LYS A 33 3.58 -8.59 10.31
C LYS A 33 3.02 -7.44 9.45
N SER A 34 3.52 -6.21 9.62
CA SER A 34 3.34 -5.14 8.64
C SER A 34 3.73 -5.66 7.27
N ASN A 35 2.75 -5.76 6.36
CA ASN A 35 3.05 -5.96 4.94
C ASN A 35 2.95 -4.61 4.21
N THR A 36 3.87 -3.69 4.53
CA THR A 36 4.08 -2.46 3.74
C THR A 36 4.77 -2.72 2.41
N ASP A 37 5.18 -3.96 2.09
CA ASP A 37 5.85 -4.29 0.83
C ASP A 37 5.01 -3.90 -0.40
N ASN A 38 3.68 -4.03 -0.30
CA ASN A 38 2.80 -3.56 -1.35
C ASN A 38 2.89 -2.04 -1.53
N LEU A 39 2.89 -1.26 -0.44
CA LEU A 39 3.08 0.19 -0.50
C LEU A 39 4.46 0.57 -1.04
N LYS A 40 5.51 -0.16 -0.62
CA LYS A 40 6.87 0.00 -1.16
C LYS A 40 6.91 -0.25 -2.66
N ARG A 41 6.19 -1.24 -3.17
CA ARG A 41 6.07 -1.51 -4.61
C ARG A 41 5.33 -0.38 -5.32
N CYS A 42 4.20 0.07 -4.79
CA CYS A 42 3.45 1.20 -5.36
C CYS A 42 4.31 2.48 -5.46
N ILE A 43 5.04 2.82 -4.39
CA ILE A 43 5.97 3.97 -4.37
C ILE A 43 7.02 3.84 -5.47
N ARG A 44 7.70 2.69 -5.58
CA ARG A 44 8.74 2.48 -6.61
C ARG A 44 8.19 2.59 -8.03
N THR A 45 7.00 2.04 -8.29
CA THR A 45 6.35 2.15 -9.60
C THR A 45 6.00 3.60 -9.93
N LEU A 46 5.48 4.35 -8.95
CA LEU A 46 5.17 5.78 -9.12
C LEU A 46 6.43 6.60 -9.40
N GLU A 47 7.50 6.38 -8.65
CA GLU A 47 8.78 7.07 -8.88
C GLU A 47 9.35 6.78 -10.27
N ALA A 48 9.38 5.51 -10.68
CA ALA A 48 9.89 5.13 -11.99
C ALA A 48 9.06 5.69 -13.14
N SER A 49 7.73 5.69 -13.01
CA SER A 49 6.85 6.27 -14.05
C SER A 49 6.99 7.79 -14.13
N LEU A 50 7.14 8.47 -12.99
CA LEU A 50 7.37 9.92 -12.95
C LEU A 50 8.72 10.31 -13.57
N GLU A 51 9.79 9.58 -13.24
CA GLU A 51 11.11 9.81 -13.83
C GLU A 51 11.08 9.63 -15.36
N LYS A 52 10.42 8.57 -15.84
CA LYS A 52 10.29 8.33 -17.29
C LYS A 52 9.43 9.39 -17.97
N LEU A 53 8.37 9.86 -17.33
CA LEU A 53 7.55 10.95 -17.83
C LEU A 53 8.38 12.24 -18.00
N GLN A 54 9.17 12.60 -16.99
CA GLN A 54 10.01 13.80 -17.01
C GLN A 54 11.11 13.77 -18.08
N GLY A 55 11.56 12.57 -18.47
CA GLY A 55 12.56 12.37 -19.53
C GLY A 55 11.98 12.21 -20.94
N SER A 56 10.65 12.15 -21.08
CA SER A 56 9.99 11.92 -22.38
C SER A 56 9.63 13.22 -23.11
N ASP A 57 9.59 13.18 -24.44
CA ASP A 57 9.12 14.29 -25.27
C ASP A 57 7.61 14.52 -25.03
N PRO A 58 7.16 15.71 -24.58
CA PRO A 58 5.74 16.02 -24.38
C PRO A 58 4.83 15.80 -25.59
N ALA A 59 5.37 15.82 -26.81
CA ALA A 59 4.63 15.54 -28.03
C ALA A 59 4.65 14.05 -28.44
N GLY A 60 5.41 13.21 -27.72
CA GLY A 60 5.60 11.80 -28.03
C GLY A 60 4.60 10.88 -27.32
N ILE A 61 4.35 9.72 -27.94
CA ILE A 61 3.49 8.67 -27.36
C ILE A 61 3.99 8.15 -26.00
N GLU A 62 5.31 8.16 -25.78
CA GLU A 62 5.91 7.77 -24.50
C GLU A 62 5.46 8.68 -23.36
N TYR A 63 5.32 9.99 -23.60
CA TYR A 63 4.80 10.92 -22.61
C TYR A 63 3.38 10.57 -22.20
N GLU A 64 2.51 10.24 -23.16
CA GLU A 64 1.14 9.81 -22.84
C GLU A 64 1.10 8.51 -22.03
N ILE A 65 1.93 7.53 -22.40
CA ILE A 65 2.04 6.25 -21.70
C ILE A 65 2.51 6.48 -20.25
N TYR A 66 3.60 7.22 -20.06
CA TYR A 66 4.14 7.46 -18.72
C TYR A 66 3.25 8.40 -17.90
N ARG A 67 2.51 9.32 -18.54
CA ARG A 67 1.51 10.16 -17.87
C ARG A 67 0.43 9.27 -17.26
N ASN A 68 -0.18 8.41 -18.07
CA ASN A 68 -1.22 7.47 -17.61
C ASN A 68 -0.70 6.52 -16.51
N ALA A 69 0.51 6.00 -16.67
CA ALA A 69 1.16 5.17 -15.65
C ALA A 69 1.37 5.93 -14.33
N THR A 70 1.79 7.19 -14.40
CA THR A 70 1.99 8.08 -13.24
C THR A 70 0.68 8.40 -12.53
N VAL A 71 -0.38 8.74 -13.27
CA VAL A 71 -1.74 8.94 -12.74
C VAL A 71 -2.14 7.71 -11.93
N LYS A 72 -2.01 6.52 -12.55
CA LYS A 72 -2.46 5.29 -11.93
C LYS A 72 -1.60 4.91 -10.73
N GLY A 73 -0.29 5.14 -10.82
CA GLY A 73 0.65 4.97 -9.72
C GLY A 73 0.27 5.83 -8.52
N PHE A 74 -0.11 7.08 -8.74
CA PHE A 74 -0.58 8.00 -7.70
C PHE A 74 -1.84 7.47 -7.00
N GLU A 75 -2.88 7.11 -7.78
CA GLU A 75 -4.13 6.58 -7.23
C GLU A 75 -3.91 5.33 -6.38
N LEU A 76 -3.16 4.36 -6.91
CA LEU A 76 -2.90 3.08 -6.24
C LEU A 76 -2.08 3.29 -4.97
N THR A 77 -1.11 4.19 -5.00
CA THR A 77 -0.28 4.53 -3.83
C THR A 77 -1.14 5.17 -2.74
N LEU A 78 -2.00 6.13 -3.10
CA LEU A 78 -2.89 6.83 -2.15
C LEU A 78 -3.90 5.86 -1.51
N GLU A 79 -4.51 4.99 -2.31
CA GLU A 79 -5.44 3.97 -1.82
C GLU A 79 -4.74 2.97 -0.88
N THR A 80 -3.56 2.49 -1.27
CA THR A 80 -2.79 1.52 -0.47
C THR A 80 -2.34 2.12 0.85
N ALA A 81 -1.86 3.37 0.85
CA ALA A 81 -1.52 4.11 2.06
C ALA A 81 -2.72 4.22 3.01
N GLY A 82 -3.89 4.61 2.49
CA GLY A 82 -5.12 4.73 3.29
C GLY A 82 -5.60 3.39 3.86
N LYS A 83 -5.49 2.28 3.12
CA LYS A 83 -5.84 0.94 3.61
C LYS A 83 -4.92 0.50 4.75
N LEU A 84 -3.61 0.70 4.59
CA LEU A 84 -2.63 0.37 5.64
C LEU A 84 -2.85 1.22 6.88
N LEU A 85 -3.03 2.53 6.72
CA LEU A 85 -3.30 3.43 7.83
C LEU A 85 -4.57 3.04 8.60
N ARG A 86 -5.64 2.67 7.88
CA ARG A 86 -6.88 2.16 8.49
C ARG A 86 -6.64 0.88 9.28
N ARG A 87 -5.88 -0.07 8.73
CA ARG A 87 -5.51 -1.29 9.45
C ARG A 87 -4.75 -0.96 10.73
N THR A 88 -3.75 -0.10 10.66
CA THR A 88 -2.95 0.30 11.83
C THR A 88 -3.79 1.01 12.88
N LEU A 89 -4.73 1.88 12.48
CA LEU A 89 -5.60 2.58 13.42
C LEU A 89 -6.56 1.67 14.21
N ARG A 90 -6.81 0.43 13.76
CA ARG A 90 -7.66 -0.52 14.49
C ARG A 90 -7.20 -0.77 15.93
N SER A 91 -5.89 -0.77 16.20
CA SER A 91 -5.35 -0.98 17.55
C SER A 91 -5.54 0.21 18.49
N TYR A 92 -5.92 1.38 17.96
CA TYR A 92 -6.13 2.62 18.73
C TYR A 92 -7.60 2.87 19.07
N PHE A 93 -8.50 2.00 18.61
CA PHE A 93 -9.94 2.13 18.81
C PHE A 93 -10.50 0.93 19.59
N ALA A 94 -11.55 1.17 20.37
CA ALA A 94 -12.24 0.12 21.11
C ALA A 94 -13.03 -0.85 20.20
N SER A 95 -13.33 -0.44 18.97
CA SER A 95 -14.07 -1.25 18.00
C SER A 95 -13.49 -1.09 16.60
N ASN A 96 -13.17 -2.22 15.96
CA ASN A 96 -12.74 -2.28 14.58
C ASN A 96 -13.76 -1.64 13.62
N ARG A 97 -15.06 -1.76 13.93
CA ARG A 97 -16.14 -1.19 13.12
C ARG A 97 -16.07 0.34 13.11
N ALA A 98 -15.76 0.97 14.24
CA ALA A 98 -15.66 2.41 14.34
C ALA A 98 -14.58 2.98 13.40
N VAL A 99 -13.50 2.24 13.17
CA VAL A 99 -12.43 2.62 12.24
C VAL A 99 -12.83 2.45 10.77
N ASP A 100 -13.65 1.44 10.46
CA ASP A 100 -14.13 1.19 9.11
C ASP A 100 -15.15 2.23 8.62
N GLU A 101 -15.89 2.83 9.54
CA GLU A 101 -16.84 3.90 9.26
C GLU A 101 -16.14 5.27 9.02
N LEU A 102 -14.83 5.38 9.29
CA LEU A 102 -14.09 6.61 9.05
C LEU A 102 -13.91 6.90 7.56
N GLY A 103 -14.39 8.09 7.16
CA GLY A 103 -14.03 8.71 5.89
C GLY A 103 -12.54 9.06 5.82
N PHE A 104 -12.05 9.33 4.61
CA PHE A 104 -10.62 9.61 4.38
C PHE A 104 -10.11 10.76 5.26
N LYS A 105 -10.84 11.89 5.34
CA LYS A 105 -10.38 13.05 6.11
C LYS A 105 -10.28 12.74 7.60
N ASP A 106 -11.26 12.03 8.16
CA ASP A 106 -11.23 11.66 9.59
C ASP A 106 -10.17 10.59 9.90
N LEU A 107 -9.94 9.65 8.98
CA LEU A 107 -8.88 8.67 9.11
C LEU A 107 -7.51 9.33 9.32
N PHE A 108 -7.18 10.34 8.51
CA PHE A 108 -5.92 11.06 8.62
C PHE A 108 -5.85 11.98 9.84
N ARG A 109 -6.97 12.58 10.28
CA ARG A 109 -7.03 13.29 11.57
C ARG A 109 -6.72 12.37 12.74
N HIS A 110 -7.27 11.17 12.75
CA HIS A 110 -6.97 10.18 13.78
C HIS A 110 -5.50 9.72 13.73
N ALA A 111 -4.92 9.60 12.55
CA ALA A 111 -3.50 9.31 12.40
C ALA A 111 -2.62 10.39 13.05
N ALA A 112 -2.95 11.67 12.87
CA ALA A 112 -2.25 12.76 13.57
C ALA A 112 -2.47 12.72 15.08
N LYS A 113 -3.72 12.51 15.52
CA LYS A 113 -4.09 12.40 16.95
C LYS A 113 -3.26 11.33 17.68
N HIS A 114 -2.92 10.24 17.00
CA HIS A 114 -2.14 9.14 17.57
C HIS A 114 -0.63 9.22 17.24
N GLY A 115 -0.15 10.33 16.67
CA GLY A 115 1.27 10.55 16.39
C GLY A 115 1.84 9.64 15.30
N LEU A 116 1.00 9.20 14.35
CA LEU A 116 1.44 8.48 13.15
C LEU A 116 1.92 9.44 12.05
N ILE A 117 1.35 10.64 11.99
CA ILE A 117 1.75 11.71 11.08
C ILE A 117 1.63 13.07 11.79
N SER A 118 2.22 14.13 11.23
CA SER A 118 2.04 15.48 11.77
C SER A 118 0.72 16.11 11.30
N VAL A 119 0.28 17.19 11.96
CA VAL A 119 -0.92 17.94 11.55
C VAL A 119 -0.72 18.58 10.18
N GLU A 120 0.48 19.10 9.90
CA GLU A 120 0.82 19.67 8.59
C GLU A 120 0.79 18.62 7.49
N ALA A 121 1.16 17.36 7.82
CA ALA A 121 1.04 16.26 6.87
C ALA A 121 -0.43 15.95 6.55
N VAL A 122 -1.35 16.04 7.52
CA VAL A 122 -2.79 15.83 7.29
C VAL A 122 -3.32 16.76 6.20
N GLU A 123 -2.98 18.04 6.26
CA GLU A 123 -3.40 19.02 5.25
C GLU A 123 -2.87 18.67 3.85
N ARG A 124 -1.62 18.19 3.76
CA ARG A 124 -1.06 17.69 2.49
C ARG A 124 -1.81 16.45 1.99
N TRP A 125 -2.12 15.49 2.86
CA TRP A 125 -2.92 14.31 2.50
C TRP A 125 -4.33 14.66 2.03
N PHE A 126 -4.93 15.71 2.57
CA PHE A 126 -6.20 16.23 2.07
C PHE A 126 -6.06 16.79 0.66
N ALA A 127 -5.03 17.60 0.41
CA ALA A 127 -4.75 18.12 -0.92
C ALA A 127 -4.53 17.00 -1.95
N TYR A 128 -3.81 15.92 -1.59
CA TYR A 128 -3.63 14.76 -2.45
C TYR A 128 -4.96 14.05 -2.76
N ARG A 129 -5.82 13.88 -1.75
CA ARG A 129 -7.14 13.24 -1.95
C ARG A 129 -8.06 14.08 -2.82
N ASP A 130 -8.09 15.38 -2.58
CA ASP A 130 -8.94 16.31 -3.31
C ASP A 130 -8.48 16.41 -4.79
N ASN A 131 -7.16 16.45 -5.03
CA ASN A 131 -6.58 16.37 -6.38
C ASN A 131 -6.90 15.03 -7.10
N ARG A 132 -6.84 13.88 -6.40
CA ARG A 132 -7.25 12.59 -7.00
C ARG A 132 -8.71 12.63 -7.49
N ASN A 133 -9.60 13.26 -6.75
CA ASN A 133 -11.01 13.36 -7.13
C ASN A 133 -11.21 14.21 -8.40
N THR A 134 -10.40 15.24 -8.60
CA THR A 134 -10.45 16.07 -9.81
C THR A 134 -9.77 15.40 -11.01
N THR A 135 -8.65 14.71 -10.80
CA THR A 135 -7.87 14.02 -11.85
C THR A 135 -8.64 12.90 -12.53
N ALA A 136 -9.50 12.17 -11.82
CA ALA A 136 -10.31 11.10 -12.40
C ALA A 136 -11.29 11.57 -13.50
N HIS A 137 -11.59 12.87 -13.53
CA HIS A 137 -12.58 13.46 -14.44
C HIS A 137 -11.95 14.27 -15.58
N ASP A 138 -10.64 14.52 -15.54
CA ASP A 138 -9.97 15.33 -16.55
C ASP A 138 -8.63 14.72 -16.98
N TYR A 139 -8.68 13.99 -18.09
CA TYR A 139 -7.51 13.38 -18.72
C TYR A 139 -6.74 14.38 -19.63
N GLY A 140 -6.88 15.71 -19.45
CA GLY A 140 -6.22 16.77 -20.24
C GLY A 140 -5.07 17.53 -19.53
N GLU A 141 -4.83 18.79 -19.95
CA GLU A 141 -3.74 19.69 -19.46
C GLU A 141 -3.74 19.90 -17.94
N ARG A 142 -4.92 19.93 -17.31
CA ARG A 142 -5.06 20.13 -15.85
C ARG A 142 -4.36 19.03 -15.03
N PHE A 143 -4.21 17.82 -15.58
CA PHE A 143 -3.43 16.76 -14.93
C PHE A 143 -1.96 17.13 -14.77
N ALA A 144 -1.36 17.66 -15.84
CA ALA A 144 0.07 17.89 -15.91
C ALA A 144 0.53 19.00 -14.97
N GLU A 145 -0.26 20.07 -14.82
CA GLU A 145 0.16 21.20 -13.98
C GLU A 145 -0.04 20.92 -12.49
N GLN A 146 -1.22 20.44 -12.09
CA GLN A 146 -1.54 20.36 -10.66
C GLN A 146 -1.08 19.06 -10.02
N THR A 147 -1.26 17.93 -10.69
CA THR A 147 -0.90 16.63 -10.10
C THR A 147 0.61 16.47 -10.05
N LEU A 148 1.33 16.75 -11.14
CA LEU A 148 2.78 16.56 -11.20
C LEU A 148 3.52 17.41 -10.17
N GLN A 149 3.03 18.63 -9.88
CA GLN A 149 3.61 19.49 -8.84
C GLN A 149 3.45 18.90 -7.43
N LEU A 150 2.39 18.13 -7.17
CA LEU A 150 2.15 17.50 -5.87
C LEU A 150 2.94 16.20 -5.67
N LEU A 151 3.33 15.52 -6.75
CA LEU A 151 3.92 14.17 -6.69
C LEU A 151 5.22 14.08 -5.88
N PRO A 152 6.19 15.01 -5.97
CA PRO A 152 7.40 14.93 -5.15
C PRO A 152 7.10 14.94 -3.65
N GLY A 153 6.18 15.83 -3.23
CA GLY A 153 5.71 15.90 -1.85
C GLY A 153 4.96 14.64 -1.43
N PHE A 154 4.03 14.17 -2.29
CA PHE A 154 3.27 12.95 -2.04
C PHE A 154 4.15 11.71 -1.88
N ILE A 155 5.15 11.54 -2.75
CA ILE A 155 6.12 10.43 -2.65
C ILE A 155 6.87 10.50 -1.33
N SER A 156 7.35 11.69 -0.92
CA SER A 156 8.05 11.90 0.35
C SER A 156 7.16 11.53 1.55
N ASP A 157 5.94 12.04 1.59
CA ASP A 157 4.99 11.77 2.67
C ASP A 157 4.59 10.30 2.73
N THR A 158 4.42 9.64 1.58
CA THR A 158 4.09 8.21 1.53
C THR A 158 5.26 7.36 2.03
N LYS A 159 6.52 7.73 1.71
CA LYS A 159 7.71 7.05 2.27
C LYS A 159 7.78 7.19 3.78
N ARG A 160 7.58 8.41 4.31
CA ARG A 160 7.54 8.68 5.76
C ARG A 160 6.44 7.90 6.45
N LEU A 161 5.23 7.87 5.87
CA LEU A 161 4.13 7.08 6.40
C LEU A 161 4.49 5.60 6.42
N ARG A 162 5.00 5.04 5.31
CA ARG A 162 5.43 3.63 5.23
C ARG A 162 6.41 3.28 6.35
N GLU A 163 7.47 4.08 6.50
CA GLU A 163 8.48 3.90 7.55
C GLU A 163 7.84 3.91 8.94
N ARG A 164 6.93 4.85 9.20
CA ARG A 164 6.20 4.90 10.47
C ARG A 164 5.36 3.65 10.71
N LEU A 165 4.64 3.16 9.69
CA LEU A 165 3.80 1.97 9.81
C LEU A 165 4.64 0.69 10.00
N ASP A 166 5.81 0.61 9.38
CA ASP A 166 6.76 -0.48 9.61
C ASP A 166 7.23 -0.55 11.07
N HIS A 167 7.47 0.60 11.70
CA HIS A 167 7.88 0.65 13.10
C HIS A 167 6.77 0.30 14.09
N VAL A 168 5.49 0.54 13.74
CA VAL A 168 4.35 0.26 14.63
C VAL A 168 4.02 -1.23 14.68
N ASP A 169 4.22 -1.92 13.56
CA ASP A 169 3.89 -3.35 13.40
C ASP A 169 5.11 -4.28 13.67
N ALA A 170 6.29 -3.71 13.93
CA ALA A 170 7.51 -4.44 14.33
C ALA A 170 7.50 -4.80 15.83
#